data_AF-A0A651ECI8-F1
#
_entry.id   AF-A0A651ECI8-F1
#
_cell.length_a   1.000
_cell.length_b   1.000
_cell.length_c   1.000
_cell.angle_alpha   90.00
_cell.angle_beta   90.00
_cell.angle_gamma   90.00
#
_symmetry.space_group_name_H-M   'P 1'
#
loop_
_entity.id
_entity.type
_entity.pdbx_description
1 polymer ?
#
loop_
_entity_poly.entity_id
_entity_poly.type
_entity_poly.pdbx_seq_one_letter_code
_entity_poly.pdbx_strand_id
1 'polypeptide(L)'
;MAITDAMSSRRTRASAAIVIVAVSLLAACSAGSGGGGFRQSIGLETPPPDATLVVARRPLQAPPDFATLPPPRPGAPSRVERDPQAEAAAALLGGAPTQREVAPAASRGEAALLAAAGADAADPAIRQIVVDEASPPDTRFALRSILGFPIPDPVAEAERLSAEEEAQRLRDQGFVAPGPPSD
;
A
#
# COMPACT_ATOMS: atom_id res chain seq x y z
N MET A 1 -37.72 56.01 -6.56
CA MET A 1 -36.34 55.47 -6.77
C MET A 1 -35.58 55.48 -5.44
N ALA A 2 -36.02 54.66 -4.47
CA ALA A 2 -35.40 54.59 -3.13
C ALA A 2 -35.45 53.18 -2.49
N ILE A 3 -36.08 52.21 -3.16
CA ILE A 3 -36.38 50.88 -2.60
C ILE A 3 -35.28 49.87 -2.96
N THR A 4 -34.50 50.14 -4.01
CA THR A 4 -33.48 49.23 -4.54
C THR A 4 -32.15 49.27 -3.77
N ASP A 5 -31.85 50.37 -3.08
CA ASP A 5 -30.55 50.57 -2.42
C ASP A 5 -30.45 49.85 -1.05
N ALA A 6 -31.58 49.77 -0.32
CA ALA A 6 -31.65 49.13 0.99
C ALA A 6 -31.51 47.58 0.94
N MET A 7 -31.75 46.96 -0.21
CA MET A 7 -31.69 45.50 -0.38
C MET A 7 -30.27 45.00 -0.70
N SER A 8 -29.42 45.83 -1.33
CA SER A 8 -28.02 45.52 -1.65
C SER A 8 -27.13 45.45 -0.40
N SER A 9 -27.30 46.41 0.51
CA SER A 9 -26.56 46.51 1.78
C SER A 9 -26.89 45.37 2.77
N ARG A 10 -28.14 44.88 2.77
CA ARG A 10 -28.55 43.73 3.61
C ARG A 10 -27.95 42.41 3.11
N ARG A 11 -27.85 42.23 1.80
CA ARG A 11 -27.28 41.02 1.18
C ARG A 11 -25.77 40.93 1.41
N THR A 12 -25.05 42.03 1.24
CA THR A 12 -23.58 42.09 1.46
C THR A 12 -23.19 41.87 2.92
N ARG A 13 -23.94 42.43 3.88
CA ARG A 13 -23.72 42.20 5.32
C ARG A 13 -24.05 40.77 5.74
N ALA A 14 -25.10 40.17 5.17
CA ALA A 14 -25.44 38.77 5.40
C ALA A 14 -24.37 37.82 4.84
N SER A 15 -23.86 38.07 3.63
CA SER A 15 -22.77 37.30 3.03
C SER A 15 -21.46 37.42 3.82
N ALA A 16 -21.11 38.62 4.27
CA ALA A 16 -19.92 38.83 5.11
C ALA A 16 -20.04 38.12 6.47
N ALA A 17 -21.22 38.15 7.10
CA ALA A 17 -21.47 37.44 8.35
C ALA A 17 -21.37 35.91 8.17
N ILE A 18 -21.88 35.37 7.06
CA ILE A 18 -21.77 33.93 6.74
C ILE A 18 -20.31 33.52 6.53
N VAL A 19 -19.52 34.33 5.82
CA VAL A 19 -18.08 34.05 5.62
C VAL A 19 -17.31 34.09 6.93
N ILE A 20 -17.58 35.07 7.80
CA ILE A 20 -16.92 35.19 9.11
C ILE A 20 -17.29 34.00 10.01
N VAL A 21 -18.55 33.56 10.00
CA VAL A 21 -19.02 32.39 10.74
C VAL A 21 -18.39 31.10 10.19
N ALA A 22 -18.29 30.96 8.87
CA ALA A 22 -17.63 29.80 8.24
C ALA A 22 -16.14 29.73 8.58
N VAL A 23 -15.43 30.87 8.56
CA VAL A 23 -14.00 30.93 8.91
C VAL A 23 -13.78 30.68 10.40
N SER A 24 -14.65 31.16 11.29
CA SER A 24 -14.54 30.92 12.72
C SER A 24 -14.90 29.48 13.11
N LEU A 25 -15.89 28.86 12.43
CA LEU A 25 -16.16 27.42 12.55
C LEU A 25 -14.96 26.58 12.10
N LEU A 26 -14.32 26.95 10.99
CA LEU A 26 -13.15 26.23 10.48
C LEU A 26 -11.93 26.37 11.40
N ALA A 27 -11.74 27.55 12.00
CA ALA A 27 -10.69 27.80 12.99
C ALA A 27 -10.97 27.13 14.34
N ALA A 28 -12.24 26.95 14.72
CA ALA A 28 -12.61 26.22 15.93
C ALA A 28 -12.42 24.69 15.76
N CYS A 29 -12.64 24.16 14.56
CA CYS A 29 -12.41 22.75 14.26
C CYS A 29 -10.91 22.36 14.25
N SER A 30 -9.99 23.30 14.02
CA SER A 30 -8.54 23.01 14.02
C SER A 30 -7.91 23.06 15.43
N ALA A 31 -8.59 23.64 16.42
CA ALA A 31 -8.08 23.77 17.79
C ALA A 31 -8.52 22.63 18.74
N GLY A 32 -9.46 21.77 18.31
CA GLY A 32 -10.12 20.78 19.17
C GLY A 32 -9.71 19.31 19.00
N SER A 33 -8.83 18.95 18.08
CA SER A 33 -8.49 17.54 17.83
C SER A 33 -7.38 17.06 18.77
N GLY A 34 -7.76 16.62 19.97
CA GLY A 34 -6.94 15.69 20.74
C GLY A 34 -6.78 14.38 19.96
N GLY A 35 -5.54 14.04 19.60
CA GLY A 35 -5.17 12.77 18.96
C GLY A 35 -5.34 12.75 17.44
N GLY A 36 -4.40 13.38 16.72
CA GLY A 36 -4.35 13.40 15.26
C GLY A 36 -4.86 14.72 14.69
N GLY A 37 -3.94 15.64 14.41
CA GLY A 37 -4.29 16.94 13.83
C GLY A 37 -4.93 16.81 12.46
N PHE A 38 -5.53 17.90 11.96
CA PHE A 38 -6.07 18.01 10.60
C PHE A 38 -5.14 17.43 9.52
N ARG A 39 -3.82 17.60 9.69
CA ARG A 39 -2.77 17.02 8.83
C ARG A 39 -2.82 15.49 8.72
N GLN A 40 -3.08 14.80 9.83
CA GLN A 40 -3.28 13.35 9.86
C GLN A 40 -4.55 12.94 9.10
N SER A 41 -5.65 13.70 9.25
CA SER A 41 -6.92 13.40 8.56
C SER A 41 -6.86 13.60 7.04
N ILE A 42 -5.97 14.47 6.56
CA ILE A 42 -5.72 14.66 5.12
C ILE A 42 -4.51 13.87 4.61
N GLY A 43 -3.98 12.93 5.40
CA GLY A 43 -2.92 12.00 4.99
C GLY A 43 -1.53 12.61 4.84
N LEU A 44 -1.29 13.80 5.38
CA LEU A 44 0.02 14.48 5.33
C LEU A 44 0.98 14.01 6.42
N GLU A 45 0.50 13.20 7.37
CA GLU A 45 1.32 12.63 8.45
C GLU A 45 1.14 11.11 8.52
N THR A 46 2.25 10.39 8.62
CA THR A 46 2.25 8.95 8.91
C THR A 46 2.19 8.79 10.43
N PRO A 47 1.24 8.02 10.98
CA PRO A 47 1.16 7.85 12.42
C PRO A 47 2.45 7.18 12.92
N PRO A 48 3.08 7.69 13.99
CA PRO A 48 4.25 7.06 14.55
C PRO A 48 3.89 5.66 15.06
N PRO A 49 4.84 4.70 15.04
CA PRO A 49 4.60 3.38 15.60
C PRO A 49 4.21 3.49 17.08
N ASP A 50 3.31 2.61 17.53
CA ASP A 50 2.82 2.60 18.90
C ASP A 50 3.98 2.33 19.87
N ALA A 51 4.33 3.35 20.66
CA ALA A 51 5.41 3.31 21.63
C ALA A 51 5.12 2.37 22.83
N THR A 52 3.89 1.86 22.94
CA THR A 52 3.46 0.95 24.00
C THR A 52 3.15 -0.46 23.51
N LEU A 53 3.41 -0.76 22.23
CA LEU A 53 3.17 -2.08 21.66
C LEU A 53 4.12 -3.13 22.28
N VAL A 54 3.55 -4.02 23.09
CA VAL A 54 4.28 -5.16 23.67
C VAL A 54 4.11 -6.39 22.77
N VAL A 55 5.20 -6.86 22.18
CA VAL A 55 5.21 -8.08 21.36
C VAL A 55 5.57 -9.29 22.21
N ALA A 56 4.73 -10.33 22.18
CA ALA A 56 5.02 -11.60 22.80
C ALA A 56 6.14 -12.33 22.04
N ARG A 57 7.23 -12.63 22.75
CA ARG A 57 8.36 -13.42 22.25
C ARG A 57 8.22 -14.89 22.64
N ARG A 58 8.90 -15.77 21.91
CA ARG A 58 8.96 -17.20 22.28
C ARG A 58 9.71 -17.36 23.62
N PRO A 59 9.43 -18.41 24.40
CA PRO A 59 10.18 -18.67 25.64
C PRO A 59 11.67 -18.89 25.34
N LEU A 60 12.51 -18.51 26.30
CA LEU A 60 13.96 -18.71 26.20
C LEU A 60 14.28 -20.22 26.25
N GLN A 61 15.16 -20.66 25.35
CA GLN A 61 15.67 -22.03 25.34
C GLN A 61 17.04 -22.08 26.00
N ALA A 62 17.16 -22.82 27.10
CA ALA A 62 18.45 -23.08 27.73
C ALA A 62 19.29 -24.06 26.87
N PRO A 63 20.61 -23.87 26.79
CA PRO A 63 21.49 -24.86 26.19
C PRO A 63 21.53 -26.15 27.03
N PRO A 64 21.85 -27.31 26.43
CA PRO A 64 21.92 -28.58 27.13
C PRO A 64 23.06 -28.63 28.17
N ASP A 65 24.11 -27.83 27.97
CA ASP A 65 25.21 -27.64 28.90
C ASP A 65 25.66 -26.16 28.90
N PHE A 66 26.07 -25.66 30.06
CA PHE A 66 26.61 -24.30 30.24
C PHE A 66 28.15 -24.30 30.30
N ALA A 67 28.80 -25.46 30.47
CA ALA A 67 30.26 -25.57 30.49
C ALA A 67 30.85 -25.56 29.06
N THR A 68 30.15 -26.18 28.10
CA THR A 68 30.52 -26.18 26.68
C THR A 68 29.47 -25.49 25.84
N LEU A 69 29.62 -24.17 25.69
CA LEU A 69 28.71 -23.39 24.84
C LEU A 69 28.96 -23.73 23.36
N PRO A 70 27.90 -24.00 22.57
CA PRO A 70 28.02 -24.10 21.13
C PRO A 70 28.62 -22.82 20.55
N PRO A 71 29.47 -22.91 19.51
CA PRO A 71 30.01 -21.72 18.87
C PRO A 71 28.86 -20.83 18.37
N PRO A 72 28.96 -19.49 18.55
CA PRO A 72 27.95 -18.58 18.05
C PRO A 72 27.88 -18.71 16.52
N ARG A 73 26.68 -18.56 15.96
CA ARG A 73 26.45 -18.50 14.52
C ARG A 73 26.09 -17.07 14.12
N PRO A 74 27.07 -16.22 13.77
CA PRO A 74 26.80 -14.87 13.28
C PRO A 74 25.85 -14.91 12.08
N GLY A 75 24.81 -14.08 12.10
CA GLY A 75 23.83 -13.98 11.01
C GLY A 75 22.76 -15.08 10.96
N ALA A 76 22.81 -16.08 11.85
CA ALA A 76 21.69 -17.02 11.97
C ALA A 76 20.45 -16.32 12.54
N PRO A 77 19.22 -16.70 12.10
CA PRO A 77 18.00 -16.11 12.63
C PRO A 77 17.89 -16.36 14.14
N SER A 78 17.37 -15.37 14.85
CA SER A 78 17.11 -15.50 16.29
C SER A 78 16.09 -16.61 16.53
N ARG A 79 16.33 -17.45 17.54
CA ARG A 79 15.41 -18.53 17.93
C ARG A 79 14.13 -18.02 18.61
N VAL A 80 14.23 -16.82 19.17
CA VAL A 80 13.24 -16.24 20.10
C VAL A 80 12.40 -15.18 19.38
N GLU A 81 12.98 -14.53 18.37
CA GLU A 81 12.31 -13.52 17.56
C GLU A 81 11.29 -14.17 16.62
N ARG A 82 10.16 -13.48 16.40
CA ARG A 82 9.19 -13.89 15.38
C ARG A 82 9.65 -13.44 14.01
N ASP A 83 9.30 -14.20 12.99
CA ASP A 83 9.45 -13.79 11.60
C ASP A 83 8.09 -13.23 11.12
N PRO A 84 7.93 -11.88 11.06
CA PRO A 84 6.65 -11.27 10.73
C PRO A 84 6.23 -11.56 9.29
N GLN A 85 7.18 -11.75 8.37
CA GLN A 85 6.85 -12.08 6.98
C GLN A 85 6.32 -13.50 6.87
N ALA A 86 6.95 -14.44 7.57
CA ALA A 86 6.48 -15.82 7.65
C ALA A 86 5.07 -15.91 8.30
N GLU A 87 4.83 -15.17 9.37
CA GLU A 87 3.52 -15.14 10.05
C GLU A 87 2.45 -14.49 9.17
N ALA A 88 2.76 -13.40 8.47
CA ALA A 88 1.84 -12.77 7.52
C ALA A 88 1.51 -13.72 6.35
N ALA A 89 2.52 -14.36 5.77
CA ALA A 89 2.33 -15.36 4.73
C ALA A 89 1.46 -16.51 5.24
N ALA A 90 1.65 -16.96 6.48
CA ALA A 90 0.84 -18.00 7.09
C ALA A 90 -0.63 -17.62 7.20
N ALA A 91 -0.88 -16.40 7.67
CA ALA A 91 -2.22 -15.87 7.86
C ALA A 91 -2.96 -15.72 6.52
N LEU A 92 -2.25 -15.28 5.47
CA LEU A 92 -2.81 -15.09 4.14
C LEU A 92 -3.05 -16.41 3.41
N LEU A 93 -2.16 -17.38 3.56
CA LEU A 93 -2.18 -18.66 2.81
C LEU A 93 -2.82 -19.81 3.60
N GLY A 94 -3.25 -19.59 4.84
CA GLY A 94 -3.97 -20.56 5.66
C GLY A 94 -3.11 -21.65 6.32
N GLY A 95 -1.80 -21.45 6.46
CA GLY A 95 -0.90 -22.40 7.10
C GLY A 95 0.49 -21.83 7.37
N ALA A 96 1.15 -22.23 8.47
CA ALA A 96 2.52 -21.79 8.76
C ALA A 96 3.44 -22.12 7.57
N PRO A 97 4.29 -21.19 7.09
CA PRO A 97 5.30 -21.53 6.09
C PRO A 97 6.28 -22.48 6.77
N THR A 98 6.02 -23.78 6.62
CA THR A 98 6.98 -24.84 6.86
C THR A 98 8.16 -24.50 5.95
N GLN A 99 9.26 -24.07 6.58
CA GLN A 99 10.59 -23.82 6.01
C GLN A 99 10.68 -24.17 4.54
N ARG A 100 10.40 -23.22 3.61
CA ARG A 100 10.62 -23.37 2.17
C ARG A 100 10.63 -24.83 1.77
N GLU A 101 9.55 -25.56 2.07
CA GLU A 101 9.53 -27.00 1.80
C GLU A 101 9.81 -27.06 0.32
N VAL A 102 10.96 -27.66 -0.01
CA VAL A 102 11.41 -27.83 -1.38
C VAL A 102 10.18 -28.33 -2.10
N ALA A 103 9.59 -27.46 -2.93
CA ALA A 103 8.33 -27.78 -3.59
C ALA A 103 8.52 -29.17 -4.17
N PRO A 104 7.55 -30.10 -3.98
CA PRO A 104 7.69 -31.45 -4.51
C PRO A 104 8.20 -31.34 -5.94
N ALA A 105 9.28 -32.06 -6.26
CA ALA A 105 9.98 -31.91 -7.52
C ALA A 105 8.93 -31.87 -8.64
N ALA A 106 8.92 -30.76 -9.40
CA ALA A 106 7.86 -30.44 -10.34
C ALA A 106 7.55 -31.69 -11.19
N SER A 107 6.26 -32.03 -11.28
CA SER A 107 5.82 -33.14 -12.10
C SER A 107 6.30 -32.93 -13.55
N ARG A 108 6.42 -34.00 -14.32
CA ARG A 108 6.89 -33.91 -15.71
C ARG A 108 6.00 -32.96 -16.55
N GLY A 109 4.71 -32.88 -16.23
CA GLY A 109 3.77 -31.95 -16.86
C GLY A 109 4.03 -30.50 -16.47
N GLU A 110 4.27 -30.22 -15.19
CA GLU A 110 4.63 -28.88 -14.70
C GLU A 110 5.97 -28.41 -15.27
N ALA A 111 6.98 -29.29 -15.33
CA ALA A 111 8.26 -28.96 -15.95
C ALA A 111 8.11 -28.62 -17.44
N ALA A 112 7.28 -29.35 -18.18
CA ALA A 112 6.99 -29.05 -19.58
C ALA A 112 6.25 -27.71 -19.76
N LEU A 113 5.31 -27.40 -18.86
CA LEU A 113 4.59 -26.12 -18.88
C LEU A 113 5.52 -24.94 -18.54
N LEU A 114 6.39 -25.10 -17.53
CA LEU A 114 7.38 -24.09 -17.14
C LEU A 114 8.40 -23.83 -18.25
N ALA A 115 8.87 -24.89 -18.91
CA ALA A 115 9.76 -24.78 -20.07
C ALA A 115 9.07 -24.06 -21.24
N ALA A 116 7.81 -24.40 -21.53
CA ALA A 116 7.02 -23.72 -22.57
C ALA A 116 6.74 -22.24 -22.22
N ALA A 117 6.58 -21.92 -20.93
CA ALA A 117 6.40 -20.56 -20.44
C ALA A 117 7.73 -19.77 -20.35
N GLY A 118 8.88 -20.39 -20.63
CA GLY A 118 10.18 -19.75 -20.56
C GLY A 118 10.63 -19.40 -19.13
N ALA A 119 10.11 -20.10 -18.11
CA ALA A 119 10.42 -19.82 -16.71
C ALA A 119 11.92 -19.90 -16.38
N ASP A 120 12.67 -20.73 -17.12
CA ASP A 120 14.12 -20.92 -16.97
C ASP A 120 14.95 -19.77 -17.57
N ALA A 121 14.34 -18.86 -18.33
CA ALA A 121 15.00 -17.77 -19.04
C ALA A 121 14.81 -16.39 -18.37
N ALA A 122 14.36 -16.35 -17.12
CA ALA A 122 14.15 -15.10 -16.39
C ALA A 122 15.48 -14.37 -16.09
N ASP A 123 15.53 -13.06 -16.37
CA ASP A 123 16.70 -12.23 -16.03
C ASP A 123 16.88 -12.16 -14.51
N PRO A 124 18.06 -12.53 -13.95
CA PRO A 124 18.31 -12.43 -12.51
C PRO A 124 18.21 -11.00 -11.97
N ALA A 125 18.42 -9.98 -12.81
CA ALA A 125 18.30 -8.57 -12.47
C ALA A 125 16.89 -8.01 -12.68
N ILE A 126 15.90 -8.81 -13.10
CA ILE A 126 14.54 -8.31 -13.42
C ILE A 126 13.92 -7.49 -12.29
N ARG A 127 14.22 -7.82 -11.03
CA ARG A 127 13.72 -7.04 -9.88
C ARG A 127 14.28 -5.63 -9.84
N GLN A 128 15.56 -5.47 -10.18
CA GLN A 128 16.21 -4.16 -10.23
C GLN A 128 15.66 -3.39 -11.43
N ILE A 129 15.56 -4.04 -12.59
CA ILE A 129 14.97 -3.45 -13.80
C ILE A 129 13.56 -2.94 -13.53
N VAL A 130 12.68 -3.76 -12.93
CA VAL A 130 11.31 -3.36 -12.60
C VAL A 130 11.27 -2.22 -11.58
N VAL A 131 12.20 -2.19 -10.62
CA VAL A 131 12.30 -1.09 -9.65
C VAL A 131 12.78 0.20 -10.32
N ASP A 132 13.70 0.10 -11.27
CA ASP A 132 14.23 1.24 -12.02
C ASP A 132 13.21 1.77 -13.04
N GLU A 133 12.39 0.89 -13.62
CA GLU A 133 11.28 1.20 -14.53
C GLU A 133 10.04 1.70 -13.79
N ALA A 134 9.87 1.32 -12.51
CA ALA A 134 8.77 1.79 -11.69
C ALA A 134 8.91 3.30 -11.49
N SER A 135 8.26 4.06 -12.38
CA SER A 135 8.23 5.51 -12.30
C SER A 135 7.58 5.90 -10.96
N PRO A 136 8.28 6.63 -10.07
CA PRO A 136 7.63 7.17 -8.90
C PRO A 136 6.47 8.04 -9.40
N PRO A 137 5.28 7.97 -8.77
CA PRO A 137 4.14 8.77 -9.21
C PRO A 137 4.58 10.24 -9.30
N ASP A 138 4.43 10.84 -10.49
CA ASP A 138 4.84 12.21 -10.75
C ASP A 138 3.91 13.12 -9.92
N THR A 139 4.36 13.49 -8.73
CA THR A 139 3.64 14.40 -7.85
C THR A 139 3.82 15.83 -8.36
N ARG A 140 3.30 16.09 -9.57
CA ARG A 140 3.13 17.44 -10.13
C ARG A 140 2.47 18.37 -9.11
N PHE A 141 1.64 17.79 -8.25
CA PHE A 141 1.12 18.40 -7.03
C PHE A 141 1.75 17.70 -5.82
N ALA A 142 2.23 18.46 -4.83
CA ALA A 142 2.79 17.93 -3.57
C ALA A 142 1.80 17.10 -2.72
N LEU A 143 0.58 16.91 -3.21
CA LEU A 143 -0.51 16.17 -2.60
C LEU A 143 -0.82 14.97 -3.50
N ARG A 144 -0.93 13.78 -2.89
CA ARG A 144 -1.31 12.54 -3.58
C ARG A 144 -2.84 12.33 -3.60
N SER A 145 -3.55 12.91 -2.63
CA SER A 145 -4.99 12.78 -2.48
C SER A 145 -5.60 14.03 -1.85
N ILE A 146 -6.89 14.24 -2.09
CA ILE A 146 -7.71 15.25 -1.42
C ILE A 146 -8.83 14.51 -0.69
N LEU A 147 -8.88 14.63 0.64
CA LEU A 147 -9.91 13.98 1.47
C LEU A 147 -10.03 12.46 1.23
N GLY A 148 -8.91 11.79 0.97
CA GLY A 148 -8.87 10.34 0.67
C GLY A 148 -9.17 9.97 -0.79
N PHE A 149 -9.56 10.93 -1.63
CA PHE A 149 -9.73 10.72 -3.07
C PHE A 149 -8.38 10.94 -3.78
N PRO A 150 -7.87 9.95 -4.55
CA PRO A 150 -6.62 10.10 -5.27
C PRO A 150 -6.73 11.22 -6.29
N ILE A 151 -5.70 12.05 -6.42
CA ILE A 151 -5.62 13.04 -7.49
C ILE A 151 -5.26 12.27 -8.78
N PRO A 152 -6.05 12.40 -9.87
CA PRO A 152 -5.77 11.71 -11.12
C PRO A 152 -4.45 12.22 -11.71
N ASP A 153 -3.58 11.29 -12.10
CA ASP A 153 -2.37 11.58 -12.85
C ASP A 153 -2.65 11.30 -14.33
N PRO A 154 -2.76 12.33 -15.18
CA PRO A 154 -3.18 12.16 -16.56
C PRO A 154 -2.16 11.38 -17.40
N VAL A 155 -0.88 11.33 -16.99
CA VAL A 155 0.14 10.55 -17.71
C VAL A 155 0.04 9.07 -17.34
N ALA A 156 -0.05 8.78 -16.04
CA ALA A 156 -0.27 7.41 -15.57
C ALA A 156 -1.62 6.85 -16.08
N GLU A 157 -2.65 7.69 -16.18
CA GLU A 157 -3.95 7.30 -16.74
C GLU A 157 -3.93 7.07 -18.25
N ALA A 158 -3.14 7.84 -19.00
CA ALA A 158 -2.97 7.62 -20.44
C ALA A 158 -2.17 6.35 -20.75
N GLU A 159 -1.29 5.92 -19.85
CA GLU A 159 -0.51 4.67 -19.97
C GLU A 159 -1.27 3.44 -19.46
N ARG A 160 -2.32 3.62 -18.64
CA ARG A 160 -3.15 2.50 -18.17
C ARG A 160 -3.83 1.81 -19.36
N LEU A 161 -3.42 0.57 -19.60
CA LEU A 161 -4.13 -0.33 -20.51
C LEU A 161 -5.49 -0.73 -19.91
N SER A 162 -6.56 -0.65 -20.70
CA SER A 162 -7.84 -1.27 -20.34
C SER A 162 -7.68 -2.79 -20.33
N ALA A 163 -8.14 -3.43 -19.25
CA ALA A 163 -8.12 -4.88 -19.13
C ALA A 163 -9.03 -5.55 -20.16
N GLU A 164 -10.16 -4.91 -20.48
CA GLU A 164 -11.15 -5.38 -21.45
C GLU A 164 -10.59 -5.34 -22.88
N GLU A 165 -10.01 -4.20 -23.27
CA GLU A 165 -9.45 -4.00 -24.60
C GLU A 165 -8.25 -4.94 -24.83
N GLU A 166 -7.39 -5.09 -23.83
CA GLU A 166 -6.23 -5.98 -23.92
C GLU A 166 -6.63 -7.46 -23.96
N ALA A 167 -7.62 -7.86 -23.15
CA ALA A 167 -8.15 -9.21 -23.21
C ALA A 167 -8.78 -9.51 -24.57
N GLN A 168 -9.47 -8.54 -25.16
CA GLN A 168 -10.05 -8.69 -26.50
C GLN A 168 -8.96 -8.79 -27.57
N ARG A 169 -7.94 -7.93 -27.52
CA ARG A 169 -6.78 -7.96 -28.42
C ARG A 169 -6.09 -9.33 -28.42
N LEU A 170 -5.92 -9.95 -27.26
CA LEU A 170 -5.31 -11.27 -27.11
C LEU A 170 -6.19 -12.38 -27.70
N ARG A 171 -7.51 -12.28 -27.55
CA ARG A 171 -8.46 -13.23 -28.16
C ARG A 171 -8.46 -13.16 -29.68
N ASP A 172 -8.37 -11.96 -30.24
CA ASP A 172 -8.28 -11.76 -31.68
C ASP A 172 -6.98 -12.36 -32.27
N GLN A 173 -5.92 -12.40 -31.46
CA GLN A 173 -4.66 -13.09 -31.78
C GLN A 173 -4.71 -14.61 -31.56
N GLY A 174 -5.86 -15.15 -31.12
CA GLY A 174 -6.05 -16.58 -30.86
C GLY A 174 -5.53 -17.06 -29.51
N PHE A 175 -5.14 -16.17 -28.61
CA PHE A 175 -4.73 -16.53 -27.24
C PHE A 175 -5.94 -16.63 -26.30
N VAL A 176 -5.84 -17.49 -25.29
CA VAL A 176 -6.84 -17.58 -24.22
C VAL A 176 -6.58 -16.45 -23.21
N ALA A 177 -7.38 -15.38 -23.28
CA ALA A 177 -7.30 -14.28 -22.33
C ALA A 177 -8.26 -14.50 -21.14
N PRO A 178 -7.83 -14.25 -19.88
CA PRO A 178 -8.71 -14.28 -18.72
C PRO A 178 -9.84 -13.25 -18.87
N GLY A 179 -10.96 -13.48 -18.18
CA GLY A 179 -12.05 -12.50 -18.14
C GLY A 179 -11.60 -11.23 -17.41
N PRO A 180 -11.99 -10.03 -17.87
CA PRO A 180 -11.70 -8.80 -17.15
C PRO A 180 -12.36 -8.82 -15.76
N PRO A 181 -11.80 -8.10 -14.77
CA PRO A 181 -12.44 -7.95 -13.46
C PRO A 181 -13.81 -7.27 -13.63
N SER A 182 -14.78 -7.63 -12.78
CA SER A 182 -16.05 -6.91 -12.70
C SER A 182 -15.85 -5.57 -11.97
N ASP A 183 -16.28 -4.48 -12.59
CA ASP A 183 -16.33 -3.12 -12.00
C ASP A 183 -17.02 -3.06 -10.63
#